data_AF-A0A8R1DP55-F1
#
_entry.id   AF-A0A8R1DP55-F1
#
_cell.length_a   1.000
_cell.length_b   1.000
_cell.length_c   1.000
_cell.angle_alpha   90.00
_cell.angle_beta   90.00
_cell.angle_gamma   90.00
#
_symmetry.space_group_name_H-M   'P 1'
#
loop_
_entity.id
_entity.type
_entity.pdbx_description
1 polymer ?
#
loop_
_entity_poly.entity_id
_entity_poly.type
_entity_poly.pdbx_seq_one_letter_code
_entity_poly.pdbx_strand_id
1 'polypeptide(L)'
;MNEETDDDVDDLDDDYNCGDFAPLEYIRRLPKCQRAPRFEKDVLTVEHVENSQLIYLQYPWQCEKRAHLDNLLYSQWSTFARLPAEFRVADQLVAIRNPRKGGMVCRAVIIDWNSLLLVDYGRFVKCPDQADLRLLPADGAFAEEPMITIVSLTRGVCQLYPHHSETLFLREKLPKGTKVHFKWDQKSKITPLRGKIFIDGGHVASLNDSMVFQ
;
A
#
# COMPACT_ATOMS: atom_id res chain seq x y z
N MET A 1 -49.07 68.54 -10.12
CA MET A 1 -47.63 68.25 -9.96
C MET A 1 -47.57 66.81 -9.51
N ASN A 2 -47.46 65.88 -10.47
CA ASN A 2 -46.18 65.39 -11.05
C ASN A 2 -45.49 64.51 -10.00
N GLU A 3 -45.09 63.26 -10.23
CA GLU A 3 -44.86 62.47 -11.45
C GLU A 3 -44.88 60.99 -11.03
N GLU A 4 -45.27 60.12 -11.96
CA GLU A 4 -44.94 58.69 -11.97
C GLU A 4 -43.43 58.52 -12.16
N THR A 5 -42.83 57.53 -11.50
CA THR A 5 -41.87 56.62 -12.13
C THR A 5 -41.87 55.29 -11.37
N ASP A 6 -42.32 54.26 -12.06
CA ASP A 6 -41.85 52.89 -11.88
C ASP A 6 -40.33 52.88 -11.85
N ASP A 7 -39.75 52.23 -10.84
CA ASP A 7 -38.43 51.64 -10.96
C ASP A 7 -38.63 50.12 -10.89
N ASP A 8 -39.01 49.59 -12.05
CA ASP A 8 -38.67 48.23 -12.48
C ASP A 8 -37.15 48.10 -12.38
N VAL A 9 -36.68 47.46 -11.31
CA VAL A 9 -35.31 46.92 -11.31
C VAL A 9 -35.42 45.48 -11.75
N ASP A 10 -35.40 45.35 -13.07
CA ASP A 10 -35.31 44.12 -13.83
C ASP A 10 -34.31 43.13 -13.23
N ASP A 11 -34.76 41.87 -13.27
CA ASP A 11 -33.99 40.65 -13.23
C ASP A 11 -32.58 40.80 -13.84
N LEU A 12 -31.57 40.75 -12.98
CA LEU A 12 -30.29 40.16 -13.33
C LEU A 12 -29.91 39.20 -12.20
N ASP A 13 -30.62 38.07 -12.16
CA ASP A 13 -30.02 36.81 -11.73
C ASP A 13 -28.82 36.56 -12.63
N ASP A 14 -27.68 37.14 -12.25
CA ASP A 14 -26.36 36.72 -12.71
C ASP A 14 -26.12 35.33 -12.11
N ASP A 15 -26.78 34.35 -12.74
CA ASP A 15 -26.59 32.93 -12.58
C ASP A 15 -25.22 32.57 -13.17
N TYR A 16 -24.17 33.12 -12.56
CA TYR A 16 -22.86 32.48 -12.56
C TYR A 16 -22.99 31.26 -11.65
N ASN A 17 -23.67 30.25 -12.17
CA ASN A 17 -23.42 28.87 -11.84
C ASN A 17 -21.99 28.56 -12.29
N CYS A 18 -21.01 29.11 -11.56
CA CYS A 18 -19.68 28.56 -11.47
C CYS A 18 -19.90 27.21 -10.80
N GLY A 19 -20.18 26.22 -11.65
CA GLY A 19 -20.61 24.90 -11.21
C GLY A 19 -19.76 24.48 -10.03
N ASP A 20 -20.41 24.08 -8.94
CA ASP A 20 -19.79 23.59 -7.73
C ASP A 20 -18.84 22.44 -8.08
N PHE A 21 -17.61 22.80 -8.47
CA PHE A 21 -16.48 21.89 -8.44
C PHE A 21 -16.19 21.76 -6.96
N ALA A 22 -16.83 20.78 -6.33
CA ALA A 22 -16.41 20.28 -5.04
C ALA A 22 -14.88 20.16 -5.09
N PRO A 23 -14.13 20.82 -4.19
CA PRO A 23 -12.68 20.84 -4.25
C PRO A 23 -12.20 19.41 -4.36
N LEU A 24 -11.36 19.11 -5.37
CA LEU A 24 -10.81 17.77 -5.58
C LEU A 24 -10.10 17.34 -4.29
N GLU A 25 -10.79 16.50 -3.51
CA GLU A 25 -10.21 15.93 -2.32
C GLU A 25 -9.18 14.88 -2.76
N TYR A 26 -8.02 14.88 -2.11
CA TYR A 26 -6.99 13.88 -2.32
C TYR A 26 -6.94 12.96 -1.12
N ILE A 27 -6.60 11.69 -1.36
CA ILE A 27 -6.49 10.70 -0.29
C ILE A 27 -5.39 11.14 0.68
N ARG A 28 -5.77 11.37 1.93
CA ARG A 28 -4.80 11.68 3.00
C ARG A 28 -4.16 10.42 3.56
N ARG A 29 -4.96 9.37 3.78
CA ARG A 29 -4.52 8.09 4.37
C ARG A 29 -5.35 6.95 3.82
N LEU A 30 -4.72 5.81 3.59
CA LEU A 30 -5.43 4.58 3.26
C LEU A 30 -6.11 3.99 4.50
N PRO A 31 -7.20 3.21 4.31
CA PRO A 31 -7.73 2.39 5.39
C PRO A 31 -6.70 1.33 5.82
N LYS A 32 -6.87 0.77 7.02
CA LYS A 32 -5.95 -0.24 7.56
C LYS A 32 -5.99 -1.50 6.70
N CYS A 33 -4.86 -2.18 6.53
CA CYS A 33 -4.81 -3.45 5.80
C CYS A 33 -5.86 -4.43 6.32
N GLN A 34 -6.52 -5.13 5.39
CA GLN A 34 -7.50 -6.14 5.74
C GLN A 34 -6.89 -7.19 6.67
N ARG A 35 -7.55 -7.43 7.80
CA ARG A 35 -7.22 -8.57 8.64
C ARG A 35 -7.78 -9.82 8.01
N ALA A 36 -6.91 -10.77 7.71
CA ALA A 36 -7.39 -11.91 6.99
C ALA A 36 -8.17 -12.90 7.87
N PRO A 37 -9.37 -13.34 7.44
CA PRO A 37 -10.25 -14.15 8.25
C PRO A 37 -9.88 -15.64 8.28
N ARG A 38 -9.07 -16.14 7.32
CA ARG A 38 -8.93 -17.59 7.03
C ARG A 38 -7.50 -18.09 6.72
N PHE A 39 -6.46 -17.42 7.23
CA PHE A 39 -5.03 -17.78 6.97
C PHE A 39 -4.67 -19.27 6.98
N GLU A 40 -5.18 -20.04 7.94
CA GLU A 40 -4.79 -21.45 8.11
C GLU A 40 -5.19 -22.35 6.93
N LYS A 41 -6.23 -21.96 6.18
CA LYS A 41 -6.78 -22.75 5.07
C LYS A 41 -6.31 -22.25 3.72
N ASP A 42 -5.88 -21.00 3.66
CA ASP A 42 -5.59 -20.33 2.41
C ASP A 42 -4.12 -20.52 2.02
N VAL A 43 -3.88 -20.62 0.71
CA VAL A 43 -2.53 -20.55 0.13
C VAL A 43 -2.24 -19.08 -0.16
N LEU A 44 -1.21 -18.55 0.47
CA LEU A 44 -0.74 -17.18 0.26
C LEU A 44 0.51 -17.17 -0.61
N THR A 45 0.79 -16.03 -1.22
CA THR A 45 2.01 -15.80 -2.01
C THR A 45 2.93 -14.87 -1.25
N VAL A 46 4.23 -15.20 -1.18
CA VAL A 46 5.26 -14.32 -0.61
C VAL A 46 5.52 -13.15 -1.55
N GLU A 47 5.40 -11.92 -1.06
CA GLU A 47 5.77 -10.70 -1.80
C GLU A 47 7.16 -10.19 -1.38
N HIS A 48 7.41 -10.16 -0.08
CA HIS A 48 8.66 -9.63 0.48
C HIS A 48 8.99 -10.25 1.85
N VAL A 49 10.27 -10.57 2.05
CA VAL A 49 10.86 -10.87 3.36
C VAL A 49 11.66 -9.65 3.80
N GLU A 50 11.10 -8.91 4.75
CA GLU A 50 11.76 -7.71 5.29
C GLU A 50 12.95 -8.11 6.15
N ASN A 51 12.71 -8.99 7.12
CA ASN A 51 13.71 -9.52 8.04
C ASN A 51 13.31 -10.92 8.54
N SER A 52 14.07 -11.48 9.48
CA SER A 52 13.80 -12.82 10.02
C SER A 52 12.52 -12.95 10.86
N GLN A 53 11.80 -11.85 11.08
CA GLN A 53 10.55 -11.81 11.81
C GLN A 53 9.36 -11.42 10.95
N LEU A 54 9.49 -10.43 10.07
CA LEU A 54 8.39 -9.85 9.30
C LEU A 54 8.40 -10.33 7.85
N ILE A 55 7.27 -10.89 7.45
CA ILE A 55 7.04 -11.38 6.09
C ILE A 55 5.75 -10.78 5.56
N TYR A 56 5.80 -10.36 4.31
CA TYR A 56 4.70 -9.77 3.57
C TYR A 56 4.15 -10.80 2.60
N LEU A 57 2.88 -11.11 2.79
CA LEU A 57 2.12 -12.11 2.07
C LEU A 57 0.97 -11.46 1.31
N GLN A 58 0.48 -12.16 0.30
CA GLN A 58 -0.70 -11.76 -0.45
C GLN A 58 -1.63 -12.94 -0.69
N TYR A 59 -2.92 -12.67 -0.55
CA TYR A 59 -3.95 -13.55 -1.09
C TYR A 59 -3.94 -13.56 -2.62
N PRO A 60 -4.39 -14.64 -3.27
CA PRO A 60 -4.57 -14.65 -4.73
C PRO A 60 -5.41 -13.46 -5.22
N TRP A 61 -6.52 -13.16 -4.55
CA TRP A 61 -7.37 -12.00 -4.89
C TRP A 61 -6.67 -10.65 -4.65
N GLN A 62 -5.75 -10.55 -3.67
CA GLN A 62 -4.94 -9.33 -3.47
C GLN A 62 -3.96 -9.14 -4.63
N CYS A 63 -3.36 -10.22 -5.14
CA CYS A 63 -2.49 -10.18 -6.31
C CYS A 63 -3.24 -9.66 -7.55
N GLU A 64 -4.43 -10.20 -7.81
CA GLU A 64 -5.29 -9.80 -8.93
C GLU A 64 -5.75 -8.34 -8.81
N LYS A 65 -6.27 -7.96 -7.63
CA LYS A 65 -6.74 -6.60 -7.37
C LYS A 65 -5.61 -5.58 -7.43
N ARG A 66 -4.42 -5.91 -6.90
CA ARG A 66 -3.22 -5.06 -7.04
C ARG A 66 -2.84 -4.86 -8.50
N ALA A 67 -2.80 -5.93 -9.31
CA ALA A 67 -2.46 -5.82 -10.72
C ALA A 67 -3.46 -4.91 -11.47
N HIS A 68 -4.76 -5.00 -11.13
CA HIS A 68 -5.77 -4.10 -11.66
C HIS A 68 -5.53 -2.63 -11.23
N LEU A 69 -5.22 -2.39 -9.96
CA LEU A 69 -4.89 -1.05 -9.45
C LEU A 69 -3.64 -0.46 -10.11
N ASP A 70 -2.57 -1.23 -10.26
CA ASP A 70 -1.34 -0.77 -10.92
C ASP A 70 -1.60 -0.38 -12.38
N ASN A 71 -2.43 -1.16 -13.09
CA ASN A 71 -2.85 -0.84 -14.45
C ASN A 71 -3.71 0.43 -14.52
N LEU A 72 -4.65 0.60 -13.58
CA LEU A 72 -5.44 1.83 -13.47
C LEU A 72 -4.55 3.05 -13.24
N LEU A 73 -3.64 2.96 -12.26
CA LEU A 73 -2.67 4.01 -11.93
C LEU A 73 -1.81 4.38 -13.13
N TYR A 74 -1.36 3.37 -13.89
CA TYR A 74 -0.60 3.60 -15.11
C TYR A 74 -1.43 4.31 -16.18
N SER A 75 -2.66 3.83 -16.44
CA SER A 75 -3.54 4.39 -17.47
C SER A 75 -3.98 5.84 -17.19
N GLN A 76 -4.15 6.18 -15.92
CA GLN A 76 -4.57 7.50 -15.45
C GLN A 76 -3.38 8.37 -15.03
N TRP A 77 -2.14 7.93 -15.26
CA TRP A 77 -0.96 8.63 -14.77
C TRP A 77 -0.94 10.12 -15.15
N SER A 78 -1.33 10.46 -16.38
CA SER A 78 -1.34 11.82 -16.90
C SER A 78 -2.43 12.71 -16.29
N THR A 79 -3.48 12.14 -15.69
CA THR A 79 -4.59 12.89 -15.10
C THR A 79 -4.32 13.30 -13.66
N PHE A 80 -3.38 12.62 -12.98
CA PHE A 80 -3.05 12.94 -11.59
C PHE A 80 -2.24 14.23 -11.47
N ALA A 81 -2.62 15.05 -10.48
CA ALA A 81 -1.91 16.27 -10.12
C ALA A 81 -0.52 15.95 -9.58
N ARG A 82 0.50 16.66 -10.06
CA ARG A 82 1.87 16.53 -9.55
C ARG A 82 1.97 17.16 -8.16
N LEU A 83 2.70 16.49 -7.26
CA LEU A 83 3.04 17.00 -5.93
C LEU A 83 4.38 17.75 -5.99
N PRO A 84 4.39 19.08 -5.83
CA PRO A 84 5.63 19.85 -5.73
C PRO A 84 6.50 19.41 -4.56
N ALA A 85 7.82 19.59 -4.68
CA ALA A 85 8.78 19.06 -3.71
C ALA A 85 8.64 19.72 -2.34
N GLU A 86 8.36 21.02 -2.33
CA GLU A 86 8.14 21.87 -1.17
C GLU A 86 6.90 21.51 -0.34
N PHE A 87 5.94 20.78 -0.92
CA PHE A 87 4.71 20.36 -0.23
C PHE A 87 4.73 18.89 0.21
N ARG A 88 5.84 18.19 0.01
CA ARG A 88 5.99 16.80 0.44
C ARG A 88 6.06 16.73 1.95
N VAL A 89 5.15 15.95 2.55
CA VAL A 89 5.13 15.71 3.99
C VAL A 89 5.16 14.21 4.29
N ALA A 90 5.77 13.85 5.41
CA ALA A 90 5.78 12.47 5.88
C ALA A 90 4.34 11.95 6.08
N ASP A 91 4.16 10.64 5.91
CA ASP A 91 2.89 9.92 5.93
C ASP A 91 1.89 10.29 4.82
N GLN A 92 2.27 11.14 3.86
CA GLN A 92 1.40 11.49 2.73
C GLN A 92 1.32 10.35 1.71
N LEU A 93 0.10 9.99 1.32
CA LEU A 93 -0.13 9.04 0.23
C LEU A 93 0.09 9.71 -1.13
N VAL A 94 0.86 9.05 -1.99
CA VAL A 94 1.20 9.48 -3.34
C VAL A 94 1.20 8.30 -4.31
N ALA A 95 1.19 8.57 -5.60
CA ALA A 95 1.60 7.64 -6.64
C ALA A 95 3.01 7.97 -7.12
N ILE A 96 3.81 6.94 -7.37
CA ILE A 96 5.14 7.05 -7.96
C ILE A 96 5.26 6.15 -9.18
N ARG A 97 5.89 6.67 -10.24
CA ARG A 97 6.24 5.91 -11.44
C ARG A 97 7.70 5.47 -11.40
N ASN A 98 7.95 4.19 -11.63
CA ASN A 98 9.28 3.64 -11.83
C ASN A 98 9.58 3.47 -13.33
N PRO A 99 10.37 4.37 -13.94
CA PRO A 99 10.66 4.29 -15.37
C PRO A 99 11.48 3.05 -15.75
N ARG A 100 12.27 2.48 -14.84
CA ARG A 100 13.14 1.32 -15.11
C ARG A 100 12.41 -0.02 -15.11
N LYS A 101 11.21 -0.09 -14.52
CA LYS A 101 10.38 -1.30 -14.48
C LYS A 101 9.18 -1.18 -15.40
N GLY A 102 9.41 -0.98 -16.69
CA GLY A 102 8.33 -0.86 -17.67
C GLY A 102 7.38 0.32 -17.42
N GLY A 103 7.82 1.33 -16.66
CA GLY A 103 6.97 2.43 -16.26
C GLY A 103 5.93 2.11 -15.20
N MET A 104 6.07 1.02 -14.44
CA MET A 104 5.18 0.62 -13.34
C MET A 104 4.85 1.81 -12.43
N VAL A 105 3.56 2.02 -12.16
CA VAL A 105 3.07 3.05 -11.23
C VAL A 105 2.51 2.34 -10.00
N CYS A 106 2.90 2.80 -8.81
CA CYS A 106 2.45 2.23 -7.55
C CYS A 106 1.97 3.31 -6.59
N ARG A 107 1.08 2.92 -5.67
CA ARG A 107 0.77 3.71 -4.47
C ARG A 107 1.94 3.62 -3.50
N ALA A 108 2.25 4.75 -2.88
CA ALA A 108 3.33 4.85 -1.92
C ALA A 108 3.01 5.87 -0.83
N VAL A 109 3.65 5.73 0.32
CA VAL A 109 3.62 6.74 1.39
C VAL A 109 5.00 7.35 1.54
N ILE A 110 5.05 8.66 1.72
CA ILE A 110 6.30 9.38 2.01
C ILE A 110 6.75 9.05 3.43
N ILE A 111 7.97 8.52 3.57
CA ILE A 111 8.53 8.18 4.88
C ILE A 111 9.42 9.33 5.35
N ASP A 112 10.33 9.76 4.50
CA ASP A 112 11.19 10.92 4.71
C ASP A 112 11.53 11.59 3.38
N TRP A 113 12.50 12.50 3.39
CA TRP A 113 12.91 13.28 2.22
C TRP A 113 13.42 12.44 1.04
N ASN A 114 13.94 11.22 1.27
CA ASN A 114 14.52 10.38 0.23
C ASN A 114 13.93 8.97 0.12
N SER A 115 12.87 8.67 0.86
CA SER A 115 12.34 7.31 0.91
C SER A 115 10.81 7.27 0.90
N LEU A 116 10.30 6.27 0.18
CA LEU A 116 8.88 5.97 0.10
C LEU A 116 8.66 4.50 0.45
N LEU A 117 7.53 4.20 1.07
CA LEU A 117 7.03 2.85 1.23
C LEU A 117 6.00 2.56 0.15
N LEU A 118 6.28 1.60 -0.74
CA LEU A 118 5.30 1.07 -1.69
C LEU A 118 4.27 0.22 -0.92
N VAL A 119 3.10 0.79 -0.65
CA VAL A 119 2.13 0.24 0.33
C VAL A 119 1.57 -1.13 -0.05
N ASP A 120 1.40 -1.39 -1.34
CA ASP A 120 0.89 -2.68 -1.86
C ASP A 120 1.98 -3.76 -2.03
N TYR A 121 3.22 -3.41 -1.67
CA TYR A 121 4.40 -4.22 -1.89
C TYR A 121 5.25 -4.41 -0.63
N GLY A 122 5.07 -3.57 0.40
CA GLY A 122 5.85 -3.64 1.63
C GLY A 122 7.33 -3.33 1.40
N ARG A 123 7.65 -2.49 0.41
CA ARG A 123 9.03 -2.21 0.01
C ARG A 123 9.36 -0.74 0.12
N PHE A 124 10.45 -0.45 0.80
CA PHE A 124 11.06 0.88 0.79
C PHE A 124 11.82 1.09 -0.52
N VAL A 125 11.61 2.23 -1.14
CA VAL A 125 12.32 2.67 -2.34
C VAL A 125 12.94 4.04 -2.10
N LYS A 126 14.13 4.24 -2.65
CA LYS A 126 14.74 5.57 -2.69
C LYS A 126 13.96 6.45 -3.65
N CYS A 127 13.64 7.65 -3.20
CA CYS A 127 12.94 8.69 -3.92
C CYS A 127 13.90 9.86 -4.11
N PRO A 128 14.45 10.04 -5.32
CA PRO A 128 15.23 11.23 -5.63
C PRO A 128 14.38 12.50 -5.46
N ASP A 129 15.00 13.64 -5.15
CA ASP A 129 14.30 14.91 -4.98
C ASP A 129 13.43 15.25 -6.20
N GLN A 130 13.91 14.92 -7.41
CA GLN A 130 13.24 15.16 -8.68
C GLN A 130 12.16 14.11 -9.05
N ALA A 131 11.85 13.16 -8.17
CA ALA A 131 10.83 12.15 -8.44
C ALA A 131 9.49 12.81 -8.81
N ASP A 132 8.82 12.26 -9.84
CA ASP A 132 7.45 12.64 -10.19
C ASP A 132 6.50 11.89 -9.24
N LEU A 133 6.16 12.55 -8.13
CA LEU A 133 5.14 12.10 -7.19
C LEU A 133 3.82 12.77 -7.55
N ARG A 134 2.73 12.02 -7.50
CA ARG A 134 1.40 12.53 -7.85
C ARG A 134 0.38 12.24 -6.77
N LEU A 135 -0.56 13.16 -6.61
CA LEU A 135 -1.67 13.03 -5.67
C LEU A 135 -2.74 12.12 -6.25
N LEU A 136 -3.33 11.29 -5.39
CA LEU A 136 -4.41 10.38 -5.75
C LEU A 136 -5.75 10.98 -5.35
N PRO A 137 -6.76 10.98 -6.25
CA PRO A 137 -8.09 11.50 -5.92
C PRO A 137 -8.73 10.66 -4.81
N ALA A 138 -9.45 11.32 -3.90
CA ALA A 138 -10.13 10.70 -2.76
C ALA A 138 -11.25 9.76 -3.19
N ASP A 139 -11.93 10.11 -4.27
CA ASP A 139 -13.03 9.32 -4.81
C ASP A 139 -12.52 8.21 -5.75
N GLY A 140 -13.08 7.01 -5.56
CA GLY A 140 -12.88 5.88 -6.46
C GLY A 140 -11.90 4.82 -5.95
N ALA A 141 -11.35 4.04 -6.89
CA ALA A 141 -10.65 2.79 -6.59
C ALA A 141 -9.30 2.95 -5.87
N PHE A 142 -8.76 4.16 -5.76
CA PHE A 142 -7.42 4.37 -5.20
C PHE A 142 -7.40 4.43 -3.67
N ALA A 143 -8.56 4.63 -3.04
CA ALA A 143 -8.74 4.66 -1.57
C ALA A 143 -8.90 3.27 -0.94
N GLU A 144 -8.75 2.21 -1.74
CA GLU A 144 -8.77 0.83 -1.27
C GLU A 144 -7.68 0.53 -0.23
N GLU A 145 -7.90 -0.45 0.64
CA GLU A 145 -6.89 -0.92 1.59
C GLU A 145 -5.58 -1.32 0.88
N PRO A 146 -4.42 -1.33 1.55
CA PRO A 146 -3.21 -1.91 0.97
C PRO A 146 -3.42 -3.39 0.63
N MET A 147 -3.02 -3.80 -0.57
CA MET A 147 -3.17 -5.16 -1.10
C MET A 147 -2.08 -6.10 -0.56
N ILE A 148 -1.76 -5.98 0.72
CA ILE A 148 -0.69 -6.75 1.36
C ILE A 148 -1.05 -7.11 2.78
N THR A 149 -0.52 -8.25 3.21
CA THR A 149 -0.79 -8.82 4.51
C THR A 149 0.53 -9.07 5.24
N ILE A 150 0.70 -8.47 6.41
CA ILE A 150 1.95 -8.58 7.18
C ILE A 150 1.78 -9.63 8.28
N VAL A 151 2.70 -10.57 8.34
CA VAL A 151 2.76 -11.60 9.39
C VAL A 151 4.10 -11.58 10.10
N SER A 152 4.09 -12.05 11.35
CA SER A 152 5.27 -12.21 12.18
C SER A 152 5.55 -13.70 12.45
N LEU A 153 6.81 -14.08 12.50
CA LEU A 153 7.24 -15.45 12.78
C LEU A 153 7.36 -15.75 14.30
N THR A 154 6.86 -16.91 14.75
CA THR A 154 6.83 -17.27 16.17
C THR A 154 8.20 -17.63 16.76
N ARG A 155 9.22 -17.93 15.94
CA ARG A 155 10.58 -18.22 16.43
C ARG A 155 11.61 -17.71 15.42
N GLY A 156 12.36 -16.69 15.83
CA GLY A 156 13.69 -16.32 15.35
C GLY A 156 14.57 -16.19 16.59
N VAL A 157 15.85 -16.53 16.51
CA VAL A 157 16.74 -16.73 17.66
C VAL A 157 16.91 -15.46 18.50
N CYS A 158 16.54 -14.29 17.97
CA CYS A 158 16.40 -13.05 18.73
C CYS A 158 15.15 -12.26 18.31
N GLN A 159 14.17 -12.16 19.22
CA GLN A 159 12.93 -11.39 18.98
C GLN A 159 13.15 -9.87 18.97
N LEU A 160 14.29 -9.41 19.49
CA LEU A 160 14.62 -7.98 19.58
C LEU A 160 15.50 -7.52 18.41
N TYR A 161 16.31 -8.40 17.83
CA TYR A 161 17.25 -8.08 16.76
C TYR A 161 17.25 -9.19 15.70
N PRO A 162 16.46 -9.05 14.62
CA PRO A 162 16.46 -10.00 13.51
C PRO A 162 17.89 -10.23 13.01
N HIS A 163 18.37 -11.48 13.04
CA HIS A 163 19.74 -11.75 12.62
C HIS A 163 19.85 -11.72 11.08
N HIS A 164 20.97 -11.23 10.57
CA HIS A 164 21.16 -11.09 9.13
C HIS A 164 21.19 -12.46 8.42
N SER A 165 21.86 -13.47 8.99
CA SER A 165 21.92 -14.81 8.39
C SER A 165 20.55 -15.47 8.27
N GLU A 166 19.71 -15.35 9.31
CA GLU A 166 18.33 -15.82 9.32
C GLU A 166 17.50 -15.14 8.22
N THR A 167 17.70 -13.82 8.05
CA THR A 167 17.02 -13.04 7.00
C THR A 167 17.45 -13.52 5.61
N LEU A 168 18.74 -13.76 5.39
CA LEU A 168 19.26 -14.29 4.13
C LEU A 168 18.71 -15.69 3.84
N PHE A 169 18.71 -16.57 4.84
CA PHE A 169 18.14 -17.91 4.73
C PHE A 169 16.67 -17.85 4.30
N LEU A 170 15.85 -17.02 4.96
CA LEU A 170 14.45 -16.86 4.59
C LEU A 170 14.29 -16.28 3.18
N ARG A 171 15.12 -15.32 2.76
CA ARG A 171 15.06 -14.77 1.40
C ARG A 171 15.43 -15.80 0.33
N GLU A 172 16.32 -16.74 0.65
CA GLU A 172 16.66 -17.86 -0.23
C GLU A 172 15.51 -18.88 -0.33
N LYS A 173 14.88 -19.23 0.80
CA LYS A 173 13.82 -20.25 0.86
C LYS A 173 12.43 -19.74 0.50
N LEU A 174 12.19 -18.44 0.67
CA LEU A 174 10.93 -17.76 0.37
C LEU A 174 11.14 -16.63 -0.64
N PRO A 175 11.62 -16.92 -1.87
CA PRO A 175 11.66 -15.91 -2.91
C PRO A 175 10.25 -15.38 -3.21
N LYS A 176 10.18 -14.18 -3.81
CA LYS A 176 8.91 -13.60 -4.25
C LYS A 176 8.17 -14.60 -5.16
N GLY A 177 6.87 -14.79 -4.92
CA GLY A 177 6.04 -15.74 -5.66
C GLY A 177 5.91 -17.11 -5.00
N THR A 178 6.68 -17.40 -3.94
CA THR A 178 6.57 -18.67 -3.22
C THR A 178 5.19 -18.82 -2.60
N LYS A 179 4.55 -19.97 -2.83
CA LYS A 179 3.26 -20.31 -2.24
C LYS A 179 3.48 -20.88 -0.84
N VAL A 180 2.74 -20.40 0.13
CA VAL A 180 2.87 -20.79 1.53
C VAL A 180 1.53 -20.89 2.24
N HIS A 181 1.48 -21.72 3.27
CA HIS A 181 0.46 -21.66 4.31
C HIS A 181 1.02 -20.97 5.55
N PHE A 182 0.20 -20.14 6.18
CA PHE A 182 0.53 -19.48 7.43
C PHE A 182 -0.40 -19.96 8.54
N LYS A 183 0.17 -20.55 9.58
CA LYS A 183 -0.57 -20.98 10.77
C LYS A 183 -0.22 -20.06 11.94
N TRP A 184 -1.19 -19.28 12.41
CA TRP A 184 -0.99 -18.40 13.56
C TRP A 184 -0.96 -19.18 14.89
N ASP A 185 -0.15 -18.70 15.81
CA ASP A 185 -0.12 -19.17 17.20
C ASP A 185 -0.77 -18.14 18.13
N GLN A 186 -0.61 -16.84 17.83
CA GLN A 186 -1.11 -15.75 18.66
C GLN A 186 -1.80 -14.68 17.83
N LYS A 187 -3.05 -14.36 18.21
CA LYS A 187 -3.79 -13.22 17.67
C LYS A 187 -3.40 -11.94 18.41
N SER A 188 -3.27 -10.84 17.68
CA SER A 188 -3.05 -9.52 18.25
C SER A 188 -4.00 -8.51 17.63
N LYS A 189 -4.43 -7.54 18.44
CA LYS A 189 -5.24 -6.40 17.98
C LYS A 189 -4.38 -5.23 17.51
N ILE A 190 -3.06 -5.25 17.73
CA ILE A 190 -2.19 -4.08 17.51
C ILE A 190 -0.99 -4.44 16.63
N THR A 191 -0.50 -5.67 16.71
CA THR A 191 0.67 -6.14 16.00
C THR A 191 0.31 -7.14 14.89
N PRO A 192 1.19 -7.37 13.91
CA PRO A 192 1.03 -8.45 12.93
C PRO A 192 0.74 -9.78 13.60
N LEU A 193 -0.06 -10.62 12.92
CA LEU A 193 -0.39 -11.95 13.42
C LEU A 193 0.87 -12.79 13.49
N ARG A 194 1.04 -13.52 14.59
CA ARG A 194 2.26 -14.28 14.86
C ARG A 194 2.03 -15.76 14.60
N GLY A 195 2.94 -16.41 13.87
CA GLY A 195 2.76 -17.81 13.45
C GLY A 195 3.96 -18.44 12.75
N LYS A 196 3.69 -19.55 12.08
CA LYS A 196 4.65 -20.38 11.35
C LYS A 196 4.30 -20.46 9.87
N ILE A 197 5.34 -20.60 9.03
CA ILE A 197 5.21 -20.75 7.57
C ILE A 197 5.52 -22.18 7.13
N PHE A 198 4.73 -22.67 6.17
CA PHE A 198 4.86 -23.97 5.53
C PHE A 198 4.81 -23.81 4.00
N ILE A 199 5.76 -24.39 3.27
CA ILE A 199 5.82 -24.26 1.79
C ILE A 199 4.95 -25.32 1.09
N ASP A 200 4.87 -26.54 1.63
CA ASP A 200 4.18 -27.68 1.01
C ASP A 200 2.94 -28.15 1.81
N GLY A 201 1.92 -27.30 1.96
CA GLY A 201 0.65 -27.72 2.56
C GLY A 201 0.71 -28.12 4.05
N GLY A 202 1.84 -27.91 4.72
CA GLY A 202 2.07 -28.40 6.09
C GLY A 202 2.56 -29.85 6.19
N HIS A 203 2.90 -30.50 5.06
CA HIS A 203 3.46 -31.86 5.03
C HIS A 203 4.96 -31.91 5.37
N VAL A 204 5.62 -30.76 5.40
CA VAL A 204 7.02 -30.59 5.79
C VAL A 204 7.08 -29.82 7.11
N ALA A 205 8.15 -30.02 7.89
CA ALA A 205 8.44 -29.22 9.07
C ALA A 205 8.33 -27.71 8.76
N SER A 206 7.87 -26.93 9.74
CA SER A 206 7.74 -25.49 9.52
C SER A 206 9.11 -24.89 9.22
N LEU A 207 9.17 -23.94 8.29
CA LEU A 207 10.44 -23.35 7.87
C LEU A 207 11.18 -22.68 9.05
N ASN A 208 10.39 -22.14 9.98
CA ASN A 208 10.85 -21.60 11.26
C ASN A 208 11.70 -22.58 12.07
N ASP A 209 11.31 -23.86 12.10
CA ASP A 209 12.01 -24.86 12.91
C ASP A 209 13.36 -25.24 12.29
N SER A 210 13.55 -25.03 10.98
CA SER A 210 14.83 -25.24 10.28
C SER A 210 15.87 -24.15 10.57
N MET A 211 15.46 -22.98 11.06
CA MET A 211 16.35 -21.84 11.34
C MET A 211 17.14 -21.99 12.64
N VAL A 212 16.75 -22.93 13.52
CA VAL A 212 17.35 -23.13 14.85
C VAL A 212 18.56 -24.07 14.81
N PHE A 213 18.84 -24.71 13.67
CA PHE A 213 19.85 -25.77 13.53
C PHE A 213 21.10 -25.36 12.73
N GLN A 214 21.49 -24.08 12.72
CA GLN A 214 22.77 -23.64 12.15
C GLN A 214 23.62 -22.89 13.17
#